data_AF-A0A7V3I5B7-F1
#
_entry.id   AF-A0A7V3I5B7-F1
#
_cell.length_a   1.000
_cell.length_b   1.000
_cell.length_c   1.000
_cell.angle_alpha   90.00
_cell.angle_beta   90.00
_cell.angle_gamma   90.00
#
_symmetry.space_group_name_H-M   'P 1'
#
loop_
_entity.id
_entity.type
_entity.pdbx_description
1 polymer ?
#
loop_
_entity_poly.entity_id
_entity_poly.type
_entity_poly.pdbx_seq_one_letter_code
_entity_poly.pdbx_strand_id
1 'polypeptide(L)'
;MTLRHAVLCAVALMILVSAAVAQEPIKDQVSCYTTWDENYFYLAFKIDSADVRANQSKPNADISGDDCVEFYIETDNKHSMKISPACSAMAVSAAGGSCFRAGSDKGVLEPTPAFTFKYGVTVQGTLNNSDDIDMGYNVEIAVPWALLGTKAPAIGGMMSFNVIVRRHGDKAGSFVSLSPRVKTEEDALVPAKWVNIVFAAHSFGVATTSVEKILSAKYVVRSPLIDGAINDREWHQNTSFAIDLPMPPGFVYEAKYPVQRMVLAKYLYWYQADPRRDVPVSHVTGPDGSSSLAELPAKGVGPWFS
;
A
#
# COMPACT_ATOMS: atom_id res chain seq x y z
N MET A 1 -23.66 43.66 -43.84
CA MET A 1 -23.24 43.81 -42.41
C MET A 1 -24.51 44.09 -41.62
N THR A 2 -25.01 43.27 -40.69
CA THR A 2 -24.37 42.25 -39.84
C THR A 2 -25.41 41.28 -39.23
N LEU A 3 -26.16 40.54 -40.05
CA LEU A 3 -26.91 39.36 -39.57
C LEU A 3 -25.98 38.15 -39.26
N ARG A 4 -24.69 38.25 -39.63
CA ARG A 4 -23.64 37.26 -39.34
C ARG A 4 -23.07 37.31 -37.91
N HIS A 5 -23.39 38.32 -37.10
CA HIS A 5 -22.86 38.43 -35.74
C HIS A 5 -23.81 37.87 -34.66
N ALA A 6 -25.11 37.80 -34.93
CA ALA A 6 -26.08 37.24 -33.98
C ALA A 6 -26.09 35.70 -33.95
N VAL A 7 -25.75 35.05 -35.07
CA VAL A 7 -25.70 33.59 -35.16
C VAL A 7 -24.44 33.00 -34.53
N LEU A 8 -23.32 33.76 -34.49
CA LEU A 8 -22.12 33.30 -33.79
C LEU A 8 -22.26 33.30 -32.26
N CYS A 9 -23.05 34.22 -31.68
CA CYS A 9 -23.30 34.22 -30.24
C CYS A 9 -24.26 33.11 -29.79
N ALA A 10 -25.19 32.67 -30.64
CA ALA A 10 -26.11 31.57 -30.31
C ALA A 10 -25.47 30.18 -30.48
N VAL A 11 -24.49 30.03 -31.39
CA VAL A 11 -23.75 28.78 -31.57
C VAL A 11 -22.60 28.64 -30.57
N ALA A 12 -22.04 29.75 -30.07
CA ALA A 12 -21.02 29.72 -29.01
C ALA A 12 -21.60 29.49 -27.60
N LEU A 13 -22.90 29.72 -27.38
CA LEU A 13 -23.54 29.47 -26.07
C LEU A 13 -24.11 28.06 -25.90
N MET A 14 -24.10 27.21 -26.94
CA MET A 14 -24.65 25.85 -26.90
C MET A 14 -23.59 24.72 -26.89
N ILE A 15 -22.31 25.03 -26.68
CA ILE A 15 -21.24 24.02 -26.46
C ILE A 15 -20.58 24.19 -25.07
N LEU A 16 -21.36 24.59 -24.08
CA LEU A 16 -20.98 24.55 -22.67
C LEU A 16 -22.12 23.93 -21.84
N VAL A 17 -22.67 22.81 -22.30
CA VAL A 17 -23.20 21.82 -21.36
C VAL A 17 -21.99 21.00 -20.95
N SER A 18 -21.28 21.51 -19.94
CA SER A 18 -20.30 20.72 -19.20
C SER A 18 -21.01 19.43 -18.83
N ALA A 19 -20.57 18.31 -19.39
CA ALA A 19 -20.74 17.05 -18.71
C ALA A 19 -20.02 17.24 -17.38
N ALA A 20 -20.76 17.65 -16.35
CA ALA A 20 -20.42 17.31 -14.99
C ALA A 20 -20.49 15.78 -14.99
N VAL A 21 -19.41 15.14 -15.43
CA VAL A 21 -19.10 13.80 -14.98
C VAL A 21 -19.10 13.98 -13.47
N ALA A 22 -20.16 13.50 -12.82
CA ALA A 22 -20.13 13.34 -11.38
C ALA A 22 -18.91 12.45 -11.15
N GLN A 23 -17.79 13.08 -10.80
CA GLN A 23 -16.58 12.38 -10.43
C GLN A 23 -17.03 11.50 -9.27
N GLU A 24 -16.95 10.18 -9.44
CA GLU A 24 -17.32 9.28 -8.36
C GLU A 24 -16.60 9.76 -7.10
N PRO A 25 -17.28 9.81 -5.95
CA PRO A 25 -16.62 10.23 -4.71
C PRO A 25 -15.34 9.42 -4.57
N ILE A 26 -14.23 10.10 -4.30
CA ILE A 26 -12.94 9.44 -4.05
C ILE A 26 -13.19 8.41 -2.96
N LYS A 27 -13.02 7.13 -3.27
CA LYS A 27 -13.14 6.04 -2.30
C LYS A 27 -11.77 5.82 -1.70
N ASP A 28 -11.70 5.82 -0.38
CA ASP A 28 -10.54 5.27 0.31
C ASP A 28 -10.44 3.80 -0.06
N GLN A 29 -9.23 3.32 -0.30
CA GLN A 29 -9.01 1.92 -0.60
C GLN A 29 -7.78 1.38 0.12
N VAL A 30 -7.73 0.06 0.18
CA VAL A 30 -6.51 -0.67 0.49
C VAL A 30 -6.03 -1.31 -0.79
N SER A 31 -4.82 -0.99 -1.23
CA SER A 31 -4.14 -1.74 -2.29
C SER A 31 -3.31 -2.84 -1.64
N CYS A 32 -3.64 -4.09 -1.96
CA CYS A 32 -3.03 -5.28 -1.39
C CYS A 32 -2.14 -5.99 -2.40
N TYR A 33 -0.99 -6.46 -1.95
CA TYR A 33 -0.03 -7.22 -2.74
C TYR A 33 0.37 -8.48 -2.00
N THR A 34 0.53 -9.58 -2.73
CA THR A 34 1.08 -10.82 -2.19
C THR A 34 2.06 -11.45 -3.15
N THR A 35 3.09 -12.09 -2.60
CA THR A 35 4.00 -12.97 -3.32
C THR A 35 4.60 -13.99 -2.35
N TRP A 36 5.39 -14.93 -2.85
CA TRP A 36 5.96 -16.00 -2.04
C TRP A 36 7.19 -16.64 -2.67
N ASP A 37 7.92 -17.36 -1.83
CA ASP A 37 9.02 -18.25 -2.20
C ASP A 37 9.06 -19.52 -1.33
N GLU A 38 10.17 -20.25 -1.39
CA GLU A 38 10.39 -21.46 -0.61
C GLU A 38 10.35 -21.25 0.91
N ASN A 39 10.62 -20.03 1.40
CA ASN A 39 10.88 -19.75 2.81
C ASN A 39 9.81 -18.85 3.43
N TYR A 40 9.27 -17.90 2.66
CA TYR A 40 8.41 -16.82 3.13
C TYR A 40 7.17 -16.65 2.26
N PHE A 41 6.11 -16.23 2.95
CA PHE A 41 4.97 -15.56 2.36
C PHE A 41 5.11 -14.06 2.59
N TYR A 42 4.93 -13.27 1.53
CA TYR A 42 5.09 -11.83 1.55
C TYR A 42 3.75 -11.14 1.31
N LEU A 43 3.47 -10.10 2.09
CA LEU A 43 2.28 -9.27 1.97
C LEU A 43 2.65 -7.80 2.04
N ALA A 44 1.94 -6.97 1.29
CA ALA A 44 1.98 -5.53 1.47
C ALA A 44 0.59 -4.91 1.33
N PHE A 45 0.42 -3.82 2.05
CA PHE A 45 -0.83 -3.08 2.15
C PHE A 45 -0.50 -1.59 2.07
N LYS A 46 -1.09 -0.90 1.09
CA LYS A 46 -1.16 0.55 1.06
C LYS A 46 -2.58 0.93 1.46
N ILE A 47 -2.74 1.52 2.64
CA ILE A 47 -4.04 1.86 3.23
C ILE A 47 -4.23 3.37 3.11
N ASP A 48 -5.29 3.80 2.42
CA ASP A 48 -5.72 5.20 2.47
C ASP A 48 -6.42 5.47 3.82
N SER A 49 -5.97 6.50 4.54
CA SER A 49 -6.60 6.98 5.76
C SER A 49 -6.26 8.45 5.97
N ALA A 50 -7.29 9.29 6.12
CA ALA A 50 -7.12 10.72 6.30
C ALA A 50 -6.73 11.13 7.74
N ASP A 51 -6.83 10.21 8.70
CA ASP A 51 -6.52 10.42 10.11
C ASP A 51 -5.94 9.12 10.66
N VAL A 52 -4.61 9.04 10.76
CA VAL A 52 -3.91 7.81 11.19
C VAL A 52 -3.70 7.82 12.70
N ARG A 53 -4.32 6.86 13.39
CA ARG A 53 -4.30 6.78 14.86
C ARG A 53 -3.87 5.42 15.36
N ALA A 54 -2.73 5.37 16.04
CA ALA A 54 -2.20 4.16 16.64
C ALA A 54 -1.17 4.48 17.74
N ASN A 55 -1.10 3.64 18.76
CA ASN A 55 -0.21 3.85 19.91
C ASN A 55 0.78 2.70 20.13
N GLN A 56 0.50 1.51 19.59
CA GLN A 56 1.26 0.31 19.87
C GLN A 56 2.41 0.18 18.86
N SER A 57 3.63 0.40 19.35
CA SER A 57 4.85 0.42 18.53
C SER A 57 5.79 -0.76 18.79
N LYS A 58 5.36 -1.73 19.61
CA LYS A 58 6.20 -2.86 20.04
C LYS A 58 5.80 -4.16 19.34
N PRO A 59 6.76 -5.04 19.00
CA PRO A 59 6.45 -6.39 18.56
C PRO A 59 5.81 -7.18 19.71
N ASN A 60 4.94 -8.14 19.36
CA ASN A 60 4.17 -8.96 20.29
C ASN A 60 3.30 -8.15 21.27
N ALA A 61 2.85 -6.97 20.88
CA ALA A 61 1.94 -6.13 21.65
C ALA A 61 0.47 -6.51 21.40
N ASP A 62 -0.40 -6.19 22.34
CA ASP A 62 -1.83 -6.11 22.07
C ASP A 62 -2.11 -4.80 21.33
N ILE A 63 -2.47 -4.90 20.06
CA ILE A 63 -2.71 -3.75 19.18
C ILE A 63 -4.17 -3.30 19.12
N SER A 64 -4.98 -3.73 20.10
CA SER A 64 -6.39 -3.35 20.18
C SER A 64 -6.58 -1.83 20.21
N GLY A 65 -7.44 -1.32 19.33
CA GLY A 65 -7.80 0.09 19.25
C GLY A 65 -6.91 0.94 18.33
N ASP A 66 -5.85 0.37 17.76
CA ASP A 66 -5.02 1.02 16.74
C ASP A 66 -5.61 0.84 15.34
N ASP A 67 -5.34 1.82 14.47
CA ASP A 67 -5.30 1.62 13.02
C ASP A 67 -4.34 0.49 12.71
N CYS A 68 -4.86 -0.58 12.13
CA CYS A 68 -4.06 -1.75 11.84
C CYS A 68 -4.61 -2.55 10.66
N VAL A 69 -3.73 -3.36 10.09
CA VAL A 69 -4.07 -4.40 9.13
C VAL A 69 -3.77 -5.75 9.73
N GLU A 70 -4.67 -6.71 9.51
CA GLU A 70 -4.56 -8.08 9.99
C GLU A 70 -4.81 -9.05 8.84
N PHE A 71 -3.92 -10.01 8.64
CA PHE A 71 -4.18 -11.13 7.75
C PHE A 71 -4.51 -12.39 8.55
N TYR A 72 -5.34 -13.24 7.95
CA TYR A 72 -5.71 -14.57 8.44
C TYR A 72 -5.39 -15.59 7.37
N ILE A 73 -4.90 -16.77 7.78
CA ILE A 73 -4.61 -17.86 6.86
C ILE A 73 -4.90 -19.22 7.50
N GLU A 74 -5.49 -20.14 6.74
CA GLU A 74 -5.66 -21.56 7.09
C GLU A 74 -4.86 -22.39 6.09
N THR A 75 -3.77 -22.98 6.54
CA THR A 75 -2.74 -23.55 5.65
C THR A 75 -3.11 -24.90 5.04
N ASP A 76 -4.12 -25.58 5.58
CA ASP A 76 -4.59 -26.88 5.07
C ASP A 76 -5.83 -26.79 4.17
N ASN A 77 -6.36 -25.58 3.96
CA ASN A 77 -7.49 -25.28 3.07
C ASN A 77 -8.75 -26.11 3.33
N LYS A 78 -8.99 -26.52 4.58
CA LYS A 78 -10.18 -27.30 4.94
C LYS A 78 -11.46 -26.49 4.95
N HIS A 79 -11.37 -25.15 4.93
CA HIS A 79 -12.50 -24.25 5.11
C HIS A 79 -13.27 -24.60 6.39
N SER A 80 -12.54 -24.74 7.50
CA SER A 80 -13.14 -25.14 8.77
C SER A 80 -14.18 -24.13 9.26
N MET A 81 -15.24 -24.61 9.92
CA MET A 81 -16.25 -23.75 10.56
C MET A 81 -15.75 -23.12 11.87
N LYS A 82 -14.55 -23.48 12.32
CA LYS A 82 -13.90 -22.99 13.54
C LYS A 82 -12.40 -22.88 13.30
N ILE A 83 -11.72 -22.03 14.06
CA ILE A 83 -10.26 -22.02 14.13
C ILE A 83 -9.72 -23.44 14.42
N SER A 84 -8.61 -23.78 13.78
CA SER A 84 -7.87 -25.04 13.96
C SER A 84 -6.37 -24.72 14.13
N PRO A 85 -5.53 -25.68 14.53
CA PRO A 85 -4.07 -25.49 14.56
C PRO A 85 -3.43 -25.11 13.21
N ALA A 86 -4.13 -25.29 12.09
CA ALA A 86 -3.67 -24.85 10.77
C ALA A 86 -3.94 -23.36 10.51
N CYS A 87 -4.67 -22.69 11.40
CA CYS A 87 -4.99 -21.27 11.30
C CYS A 87 -3.91 -20.42 11.94
N SER A 88 -3.63 -19.26 11.36
CA SER A 88 -2.79 -18.23 11.95
C SER A 88 -3.30 -16.85 11.56
N ALA A 89 -3.02 -15.86 12.40
CA ALA A 89 -3.27 -14.46 12.10
C ALA A 89 -2.09 -13.60 12.51
N MET A 90 -1.87 -12.50 11.80
CA MET A 90 -0.90 -11.49 12.19
C MET A 90 -1.45 -10.11 11.93
N ALA A 91 -1.39 -9.28 12.95
CA ALA A 91 -1.83 -7.90 12.91
C ALA A 91 -0.63 -6.96 13.06
N VAL A 92 -0.63 -5.86 12.32
CA VAL A 92 0.40 -4.82 12.34
C VAL A 92 -0.25 -3.46 12.50
N SER A 93 0.15 -2.74 13.55
CA SER A 93 -0.30 -1.39 13.89
C SER A 93 0.40 -0.35 13.03
N ALA A 94 -0.31 0.73 12.67
CA ALA A 94 0.26 1.91 12.00
C ALA A 94 1.38 2.59 12.83
N ALA A 95 1.43 2.36 14.15
CA ALA A 95 2.50 2.82 15.03
C ALA A 95 3.74 1.90 15.04
N GLY A 96 3.73 0.81 14.27
CA GLY A 96 4.86 -0.11 14.14
C GLY A 96 4.88 -1.28 15.14
N GLY A 97 3.79 -1.53 15.87
CA GLY A 97 3.62 -2.71 16.71
C GLY A 97 3.05 -3.89 15.94
N SER A 98 3.17 -5.10 16.49
CA SER A 98 2.62 -6.31 15.86
C SER A 98 2.14 -7.34 16.86
N CYS A 99 1.23 -8.20 16.43
CA CYS A 99 0.73 -9.34 17.18
C CYS A 99 0.59 -10.56 16.24
N PHE A 100 1.30 -11.65 16.53
CA PHE A 100 1.09 -12.93 15.86
C PHE A 100 0.22 -13.84 16.74
N ARG A 101 -0.72 -14.55 16.13
CA ARG A 101 -1.62 -15.48 16.80
C ARG A 101 -1.65 -16.81 16.06
N ALA A 102 -1.45 -17.90 16.79
CA ALA A 102 -1.56 -19.25 16.25
C ALA A 102 -2.88 -19.89 16.69
N GLY A 103 -3.51 -20.66 15.80
CA GLY A 103 -4.68 -21.45 16.14
C GLY A 103 -4.33 -22.59 17.09
N SER A 104 -5.24 -22.91 18.00
CA SER A 104 -5.09 -24.03 18.93
C SER A 104 -6.21 -25.07 18.78
N ASP A 105 -6.01 -26.26 19.34
CA ASP A 105 -7.04 -27.32 19.39
C ASP A 105 -8.32 -26.91 20.14
N LYS A 106 -8.26 -25.81 20.91
CA LYS A 106 -9.43 -25.24 21.60
C LYS A 106 -10.32 -24.41 20.67
N GLY A 107 -9.93 -24.23 19.40
CA GLY A 107 -10.68 -23.47 18.42
C GLY A 107 -10.58 -21.95 18.62
N VAL A 108 -9.43 -21.47 19.10
CA VAL A 108 -9.15 -20.04 19.32
C VAL A 108 -7.79 -19.67 18.71
N LEU A 109 -7.62 -18.40 18.35
CA LEU A 109 -6.34 -17.80 17.97
C LEU A 109 -5.67 -17.25 19.24
N GLU A 110 -4.56 -17.85 19.66
CA GLU A 110 -3.83 -17.46 20.87
C GLU A 110 -2.60 -16.61 20.50
N PRO A 111 -2.36 -15.46 21.17
CA PRO A 111 -1.13 -14.69 21.01
C PRO A 111 0.09 -15.59 21.22
N THR A 112 0.93 -15.65 20.20
CA THR A 112 2.12 -16.49 20.17
C THR A 112 3.32 -15.61 19.87
N PRO A 113 4.19 -15.33 20.85
CA PRO A 113 5.35 -14.48 20.63
C PRO A 113 6.22 -15.01 19.50
N ALA A 114 6.49 -14.18 18.50
CA ALA A 114 7.35 -14.52 17.38
C ALA A 114 8.29 -13.37 17.03
N PHE A 115 9.49 -13.75 16.59
CA PHE A 115 10.59 -12.85 16.24
C PHE A 115 11.24 -13.21 14.89
N THR A 116 10.69 -14.22 14.21
CA THR A 116 11.21 -14.78 12.96
C THR A 116 10.58 -14.16 11.71
N PHE A 117 9.48 -13.42 11.87
CA PHE A 117 8.90 -12.61 10.81
C PHE A 117 9.56 -11.23 10.76
N LYS A 118 9.50 -10.60 9.58
CA LYS A 118 9.91 -9.21 9.37
C LYS A 118 8.70 -8.39 8.94
N TYR A 119 8.60 -7.16 9.43
CA TYR A 119 7.58 -6.21 9.00
C TYR A 119 8.13 -4.79 9.01
N GLY A 120 7.56 -3.92 8.19
CA GLY A 120 7.89 -2.50 8.09
C GLY A 120 6.62 -1.68 7.98
N VAL A 121 6.62 -0.49 8.57
CA VAL A 121 5.47 0.42 8.57
C VAL A 121 5.97 1.83 8.29
N THR A 122 5.29 2.52 7.36
CA THR A 122 5.53 3.95 7.11
C THR A 122 4.19 4.67 7.06
N VAL A 123 4.04 5.71 7.87
CA VAL A 123 2.90 6.63 7.82
C VAL A 123 3.21 7.74 6.81
N GLN A 124 2.27 8.03 5.90
CA GLN A 124 2.37 9.14 4.95
C GLN A 124 1.55 10.33 5.45
N GLY A 125 2.15 11.09 6.37
CA GLY A 125 1.48 12.18 7.08
C GLY A 125 2.04 12.30 8.49
N THR A 126 1.16 12.45 9.47
CA THR A 126 1.48 12.42 10.88
C THR A 126 0.75 11.28 11.59
N LEU A 127 1.18 10.95 12.80
CA LEU A 127 0.58 9.88 13.61
C LEU A 127 -0.09 10.52 14.82
N ASN A 128 -1.36 10.19 15.07
CA ASN A 128 -2.18 10.69 16.18
C ASN A 128 -2.38 12.22 16.20
N ASN A 129 -2.55 12.85 15.04
CA ASN A 129 -2.83 14.28 14.95
C ASN A 129 -4.10 14.51 14.14
N SER A 130 -5.24 14.61 14.81
CA SER A 130 -6.53 14.81 14.14
C SER A 130 -6.73 16.21 13.53
N ASP A 131 -5.75 17.11 13.69
CA ASP A 131 -5.81 18.49 13.19
C ASP A 131 -5.26 18.62 11.77
N ASP A 132 -4.67 17.57 11.19
CA ASP A 132 -4.25 17.52 9.79
C ASP A 132 -4.95 16.43 8.98
N ILE A 133 -4.49 16.21 7.75
CA ILE A 133 -5.03 15.21 6.83
C ILE A 133 -3.86 14.40 6.31
N ASP A 134 -3.91 13.10 6.60
CA ASP A 134 -2.93 12.14 6.17
C ASP A 134 -3.26 11.56 4.79
N MET A 135 -2.26 10.94 4.16
CA MET A 135 -2.47 10.09 2.98
C MET A 135 -2.68 8.62 3.36
N GLY A 136 -2.47 8.27 4.63
CA GLY A 136 -2.60 6.92 5.14
C GLY A 136 -1.26 6.30 5.56
N TYR A 137 -1.15 4.98 5.43
CA TYR A 137 0.05 4.24 5.84
C TYR A 137 0.27 2.99 5.00
N ASN A 138 1.54 2.57 4.96
CA ASN A 138 1.99 1.36 4.29
C ASN A 138 2.42 0.34 5.33
N VAL A 139 2.14 -0.93 5.05
CA VAL A 139 2.62 -2.08 5.81
C VAL A 139 3.20 -3.11 4.84
N GLU A 140 4.37 -3.62 5.16
CA GLU A 140 4.98 -4.76 4.47
C GLU A 140 5.31 -5.86 5.46
N ILE A 141 5.13 -7.12 5.07
CA ILE A 141 5.31 -8.29 5.92
C ILE A 141 6.02 -9.40 5.13
N ALA A 142 7.01 -10.04 5.77
CA ALA A 142 7.54 -11.33 5.38
C ALA A 142 7.38 -12.33 6.54
N VAL A 143 6.52 -13.32 6.34
CA VAL A 143 6.23 -14.36 7.34
C VAL A 143 6.81 -15.70 6.89
N PRO A 144 7.68 -16.36 7.69
CA PRO A 144 8.20 -17.68 7.33
C PRO A 144 7.08 -18.71 7.25
N TRP A 145 7.11 -19.59 6.24
CA TRP A 145 6.16 -20.72 6.17
C TRP A 145 6.22 -21.61 7.40
N ALA A 146 7.42 -21.80 7.96
CA ALA A 146 7.62 -22.55 9.18
C ALA A 146 6.89 -21.95 10.39
N LEU A 147 6.75 -20.62 10.45
CA LEU A 147 5.97 -19.95 11.51
C LEU A 147 4.46 -20.20 11.32
N LEU A 148 4.00 -20.33 10.08
CA LEU A 148 2.63 -20.72 9.73
C LEU A 148 2.39 -22.24 9.87
N GLY A 149 3.36 -23.00 10.40
CA GLY A 149 3.25 -24.44 10.64
C GLY A 149 3.28 -25.30 9.37
N THR A 150 3.75 -24.76 8.24
CA THR A 150 3.77 -25.48 6.96
C THR A 150 5.05 -25.21 6.16
N LYS A 151 5.19 -25.88 5.00
CA LYS A 151 6.19 -25.54 3.98
C LYS A 151 5.54 -24.66 2.92
N ALA A 152 6.37 -24.05 2.07
CA ALA A 152 5.87 -23.37 0.89
C ALA A 152 4.91 -24.28 0.10
N PRO A 153 3.76 -23.75 -0.34
CA PRO A 153 2.79 -24.52 -1.12
C PRO A 153 3.37 -24.92 -2.48
N ALA A 154 2.85 -26.00 -3.05
CA ALA A 154 3.10 -26.30 -4.46
C ALA A 154 2.39 -25.27 -5.36
N ILE A 155 2.87 -25.11 -6.59
CA ILE A 155 2.17 -24.32 -7.61
C ILE A 155 0.75 -24.88 -7.81
N GLY A 156 -0.25 -24.00 -7.81
CA GLY A 156 -1.67 -24.34 -7.81
C GLY A 156 -2.25 -24.67 -6.44
N GLY A 157 -1.41 -24.72 -5.39
CA GLY A 157 -1.86 -24.88 -4.01
C GLY A 157 -2.79 -23.75 -3.58
N MET A 158 -3.71 -24.07 -2.69
CA MET A 158 -4.71 -23.13 -2.18
C MET A 158 -4.67 -23.10 -0.66
N MET A 159 -4.98 -21.95 -0.07
CA MET A 159 -5.22 -21.76 1.36
C MET A 159 -6.42 -20.85 1.56
N SER A 160 -7.14 -21.01 2.66
CA SER A 160 -8.15 -20.03 3.06
C SER A 160 -7.43 -18.78 3.57
N PHE A 161 -7.82 -17.60 3.11
CA PHE A 161 -7.12 -16.34 3.35
C PHE A 161 -8.11 -15.19 3.56
N ASN A 162 -7.77 -14.28 4.47
CA ASN A 162 -8.53 -13.05 4.65
C ASN A 162 -7.59 -11.91 5.04
N VAL A 163 -8.04 -10.69 4.73
CA VAL A 163 -7.43 -9.45 5.21
C VAL A 163 -8.52 -8.64 5.87
N ILE A 164 -8.21 -8.06 7.02
CA ILE A 164 -9.06 -7.16 7.76
C ILE A 164 -8.30 -5.86 8.00
N VAL A 165 -8.93 -4.74 7.71
CA VAL A 165 -8.44 -3.40 8.07
C VAL A 165 -9.34 -2.84 9.16
N ARG A 166 -8.69 -2.37 10.23
CA ARG A 166 -9.34 -1.75 11.39
C ARG A 166 -8.88 -0.31 11.44
N ARG A 167 -9.84 0.60 11.60
CA ARG A 167 -9.60 2.02 11.77
C ARG A 167 -10.13 2.48 13.12
N HIS A 168 -9.47 3.45 13.71
CA HIS A 168 -9.82 4.11 14.94
C HIS A 168 -10.95 5.11 14.66
N GLY A 169 -11.91 5.25 15.58
CA GLY A 169 -13.04 6.19 15.43
C GLY A 169 -14.19 5.66 14.56
N ASP A 170 -13.93 4.67 13.72
CA ASP A 170 -14.93 3.70 13.27
C ASP A 170 -15.55 3.06 14.53
N LYS A 171 -16.88 2.89 14.58
CA LYS A 171 -17.59 2.40 15.78
C LYS A 171 -16.84 1.17 16.33
N ALA A 172 -16.40 1.19 17.60
CA ALA A 172 -15.62 0.10 18.16
C ALA A 172 -16.20 -1.28 17.75
N GLY A 173 -15.42 -2.05 16.98
CA GLY A 173 -15.86 -3.32 16.36
C GLY A 173 -16.28 -3.25 14.88
N SER A 174 -16.22 -2.09 14.20
CA SER A 174 -16.37 -2.02 12.75
C SER A 174 -15.01 -2.12 12.07
N PHE A 175 -14.90 -3.09 11.17
CA PHE A 175 -13.73 -3.34 10.34
C PHE A 175 -14.18 -3.53 8.89
N VAL A 176 -13.23 -3.46 7.96
CA VAL A 176 -13.46 -3.83 6.57
C VAL A 176 -12.71 -5.12 6.26
N SER A 177 -13.38 -6.08 5.63
CA SER A 177 -12.79 -7.37 5.30
C SER A 177 -12.71 -7.57 3.78
N LEU A 178 -11.62 -8.19 3.34
CA LEU A 178 -11.47 -8.71 1.98
C LEU A 178 -12.61 -9.69 1.65
N SER A 179 -12.96 -10.57 2.59
CA SER A 179 -14.06 -11.50 2.38
C SER A 179 -15.42 -10.83 2.58
N PRO A 180 -16.31 -10.84 1.58
CA PRO A 180 -17.67 -10.29 1.71
C PRO A 180 -18.54 -11.11 2.67
N ARG A 181 -18.08 -12.31 3.08
CA ARG A 181 -18.76 -13.20 4.00
C ARG A 181 -18.44 -12.91 5.46
N VAL A 182 -17.40 -12.11 5.73
CA VAL A 182 -16.94 -11.77 7.08
C VAL A 182 -17.49 -10.39 7.45
N LYS A 183 -18.49 -10.36 8.35
CA LYS A 183 -19.23 -9.14 8.71
C LYS A 183 -19.12 -8.77 10.19
N THR A 184 -18.71 -9.71 11.03
CA THR A 184 -18.55 -9.52 12.48
C THR A 184 -17.22 -10.13 12.94
N GLU A 185 -16.81 -9.82 14.17
CA GLU A 185 -15.58 -10.38 14.76
C GLU A 185 -15.66 -11.91 14.86
N GLU A 186 -16.85 -12.45 15.16
CA GLU A 186 -17.08 -13.89 15.19
C GLU A 186 -16.90 -14.51 13.80
N ASP A 187 -17.33 -13.81 12.74
CA ASP A 187 -17.13 -14.27 11.37
C ASP A 187 -15.65 -14.31 10.97
N ALA A 188 -14.85 -13.38 11.49
CA ALA A 188 -13.41 -13.34 11.24
C ALA A 188 -12.72 -14.62 11.76
N LEU A 189 -13.32 -15.30 12.73
CA LEU A 189 -12.83 -16.54 13.33
C LEU A 189 -13.41 -17.81 12.67
N VAL A 190 -14.06 -17.69 11.50
CA VAL A 190 -14.61 -18.82 10.74
C VAL A 190 -13.87 -18.96 9.39
N PRO A 191 -12.85 -19.86 9.30
CA PRO A 191 -12.09 -20.08 8.05
C PRO A 191 -12.95 -20.39 6.82
N ALA A 192 -14.10 -21.04 7.00
CA ALA A 192 -15.07 -21.30 5.93
C ALA A 192 -15.60 -20.02 5.25
N LYS A 193 -15.54 -18.88 5.94
CA LYS A 193 -15.95 -17.57 5.43
C LYS A 193 -14.81 -16.83 4.73
N TRP A 194 -13.55 -17.22 4.91
CA TRP A 194 -12.41 -16.58 4.27
C TRP A 194 -12.38 -16.87 2.76
N VAL A 195 -11.73 -16.02 1.97
CA VAL A 195 -11.59 -16.24 0.52
C VAL A 195 -10.48 -17.24 0.25
N ASN A 196 -10.26 -17.62 -1.00
CA ASN A 196 -9.12 -18.46 -1.35
C ASN A 196 -7.95 -17.62 -1.83
N ILE A 197 -6.74 -17.97 -1.40
CA ILE A 197 -5.51 -17.53 -2.06
C ILE A 197 -4.90 -18.72 -2.81
N VAL A 198 -4.57 -18.50 -4.09
CA VAL A 198 -4.02 -19.50 -4.99
C VAL A 198 -2.56 -19.16 -5.26
N PHE A 199 -1.66 -20.09 -4.95
CA PHE A 199 -0.22 -19.91 -5.10
C PHE A 199 0.20 -20.34 -6.50
N ALA A 200 0.40 -19.37 -7.38
CA ALA A 200 0.71 -19.62 -8.78
C ALA A 200 2.20 -19.52 -9.09
N ALA A 201 2.58 -20.07 -10.24
CA ALA A 201 3.83 -19.72 -10.89
C ALA A 201 3.87 -18.22 -11.19
N HIS A 202 5.05 -17.73 -11.58
CA HIS A 202 5.18 -16.35 -12.01
C HIS A 202 4.23 -16.01 -13.16
N SER A 203 3.58 -14.84 -13.08
CA SER A 203 2.66 -14.35 -14.11
C SER A 203 3.28 -13.19 -14.88
N PHE A 204 3.49 -13.38 -16.18
CA PHE A 204 3.98 -12.33 -17.09
C PHE A 204 2.85 -11.42 -17.62
N GLY A 205 1.58 -11.76 -17.38
CA GLY A 205 0.41 -10.98 -17.80
C GLY A 205 -0.50 -10.62 -16.64
N VAL A 206 -1.47 -9.72 -16.91
CA VAL A 206 -2.54 -9.40 -15.95
C VAL A 206 -3.29 -10.68 -15.64
N ALA A 207 -3.25 -11.11 -14.38
CA ALA A 207 -4.03 -12.24 -13.94
C ALA A 207 -5.40 -11.78 -13.50
N THR A 208 -6.44 -12.53 -13.85
CA THR A 208 -7.77 -12.26 -13.32
C THR A 208 -7.83 -12.72 -11.87
N THR A 209 -7.73 -11.77 -10.95
CA THR A 209 -8.10 -11.98 -9.55
C THR A 209 -9.60 -11.76 -9.39
N SER A 210 -10.21 -12.48 -8.46
CA SER A 210 -11.58 -12.22 -8.02
C SER A 210 -11.57 -12.15 -6.51
N VAL A 211 -12.55 -11.47 -5.91
CA VAL A 211 -12.64 -11.40 -4.45
C VAL A 211 -12.68 -12.82 -3.84
N GLU A 212 -13.32 -13.79 -4.50
CA GLU A 212 -13.36 -15.19 -4.02
C GLU A 212 -12.06 -15.96 -4.18
N LYS A 213 -11.21 -15.57 -5.14
CA LYS A 213 -9.93 -16.23 -5.47
C LYS A 213 -8.86 -15.18 -5.80
N ILE A 214 -7.99 -14.95 -4.83
CA ILE A 214 -6.81 -14.11 -4.94
C ILE A 214 -5.66 -14.92 -5.52
N LEU A 215 -4.93 -14.36 -6.47
CA LEU A 215 -3.73 -15.00 -7.00
C LEU A 215 -2.50 -14.44 -6.29
N SER A 216 -1.62 -15.32 -5.82
CA SER A 216 -0.29 -14.97 -5.31
C SER A 216 0.76 -15.58 -6.24
N ALA A 217 1.35 -14.76 -7.09
CA ALA A 217 2.40 -15.20 -8.01
C ALA A 217 3.73 -15.34 -7.26
N LYS A 218 4.42 -16.46 -7.50
CA LYS A 218 5.77 -16.69 -6.99
C LYS A 218 6.74 -15.66 -7.56
N TYR A 219 7.63 -15.12 -6.73
CA TYR A 219 8.67 -14.22 -7.24
C TYR A 219 9.71 -15.01 -8.06
N VAL A 220 10.39 -14.33 -8.99
CA VAL A 220 11.43 -14.95 -9.85
C VAL A 220 12.80 -14.30 -9.69
N VAL A 221 12.85 -12.97 -9.51
CA VAL A 221 14.12 -12.24 -9.55
C VAL A 221 14.61 -11.88 -8.15
N ARG A 222 13.79 -11.20 -7.35
CA ARG A 222 14.17 -10.72 -6.02
C ARG A 222 12.93 -10.65 -5.12
N SER A 223 13.08 -11.10 -3.87
CA SER A 223 12.07 -10.87 -2.83
C SER A 223 11.90 -9.37 -2.55
N PRO A 224 10.70 -8.92 -2.16
CA PRO A 224 10.49 -7.53 -1.75
C PRO A 224 11.35 -7.18 -0.53
N LEU A 225 11.84 -5.94 -0.49
CA LEU A 225 12.49 -5.36 0.66
C LEU A 225 11.41 -4.94 1.66
N ILE A 226 11.40 -5.58 2.83
CA ILE A 226 10.47 -5.22 3.88
C ILE A 226 11.03 -4.02 4.65
N ASP A 227 10.64 -2.81 4.27
CA ASP A 227 11.04 -1.56 4.92
C ASP A 227 9.87 -0.60 5.18
N GLY A 228 8.65 -0.98 4.78
CA GLY A 228 7.44 -0.19 4.95
C GLY A 228 7.20 0.77 3.79
N ALA A 229 7.97 0.69 2.69
CA ALA A 229 7.78 1.50 1.50
C ALA A 229 7.43 0.61 0.30
N ILE A 230 6.22 0.76 -0.22
CA ILE A 230 5.77 0.03 -1.41
C ILE A 230 6.26 0.79 -2.65
N ASN A 231 7.37 0.32 -3.25
CA ASN A 231 7.95 0.96 -4.42
C ASN A 231 7.43 0.38 -5.74
N ASP A 232 7.54 1.18 -6.80
CA ASP A 232 7.25 0.73 -8.15
C ASP A 232 8.12 -0.48 -8.53
N ARG A 233 7.48 -1.49 -9.13
CA ARG A 233 8.11 -2.73 -9.63
C ARG A 233 8.69 -3.67 -8.56
N GLU A 234 8.55 -3.34 -7.29
CA GLU A 234 8.91 -4.23 -6.19
C GLU A 234 7.85 -5.32 -5.98
N TRP A 235 6.57 -4.94 -6.09
CA TRP A 235 5.44 -5.83 -5.92
C TRP A 235 4.76 -6.18 -7.25
N HIS A 236 4.20 -7.38 -7.35
CA HIS A 236 3.47 -7.83 -8.54
C HIS A 236 2.14 -7.10 -8.70
N GLN A 237 2.12 -6.06 -9.54
CA GLN A 237 0.89 -5.33 -9.87
C GLN A 237 -0.14 -6.20 -10.60
N ASN A 238 0.29 -7.18 -11.39
CA ASN A 238 -0.60 -8.05 -12.17
C ASN A 238 -1.47 -8.98 -11.30
N THR A 239 -1.12 -9.15 -10.04
CA THR A 239 -1.84 -9.99 -9.07
C THR A 239 -2.25 -9.23 -7.82
N SER A 240 -2.16 -7.89 -7.84
CA SER A 240 -2.68 -7.06 -6.76
C SER A 240 -4.20 -7.11 -6.71
N PHE A 241 -4.76 -6.79 -5.56
CA PHE A 241 -6.20 -6.70 -5.33
C PHE A 241 -6.51 -5.53 -4.40
N ALA A 242 -7.75 -5.08 -4.36
CA ALA A 242 -8.16 -3.92 -3.58
C ALA A 242 -9.31 -4.25 -2.62
N ILE A 243 -9.39 -3.48 -1.54
CA ILE A 243 -10.50 -3.48 -0.60
C ILE A 243 -11.02 -2.04 -0.53
N ASP A 244 -12.29 -1.84 -0.88
CA ASP A 244 -12.94 -0.52 -0.78
C ASP A 244 -13.19 -0.20 0.71
N LEU A 245 -12.69 0.94 1.17
CA LEU A 245 -12.95 1.44 2.52
C LEU A 245 -14.11 2.45 2.47
N PRO A 246 -15.05 2.39 3.44
CA PRO A 246 -16.08 3.42 3.52
C PRO A 246 -15.43 4.75 3.93
N MET A 247 -15.78 5.82 3.21
CA MET A 247 -15.35 7.17 3.62
C MET A 247 -15.89 7.49 5.01
N PRO A 248 -15.08 8.09 5.90
CA PRO A 248 -15.56 8.63 7.16
C PRO A 248 -16.69 9.67 6.92
N PRO A 249 -17.80 9.63 7.67
CA PRO A 249 -18.87 10.61 7.51
C PRO A 249 -18.39 12.02 7.83
N GLY A 250 -18.64 12.97 6.92
CA GLY A 250 -18.26 14.39 7.09
C GLY A 250 -16.88 14.75 6.55
N PHE A 251 -16.09 13.79 6.08
CA PHE A 251 -14.88 14.08 5.30
C PHE A 251 -15.25 14.46 3.87
N VAL A 252 -14.93 15.70 3.51
CA VAL A 252 -14.85 16.12 2.11
C VAL A 252 -13.37 16.19 1.78
N TYR A 253 -12.91 15.33 0.88
CA TYR A 253 -11.62 15.55 0.22
C TYR A 253 -11.73 16.86 -0.55
N GLU A 254 -11.41 17.99 0.06
CA GLU A 254 -10.94 19.12 -0.72
C GLU A 254 -9.71 18.61 -1.43
N ALA A 255 -9.78 18.49 -2.76
CA ALA A 255 -8.64 18.15 -3.58
C ALA A 255 -7.55 19.20 -3.33
N LYS A 256 -6.69 18.94 -2.34
CA LYS A 256 -5.43 19.65 -2.18
C LYS A 256 -4.59 19.19 -3.36
N TYR A 257 -4.71 19.92 -4.47
CA TYR A 257 -3.80 19.78 -5.58
C TYR A 257 -2.39 19.72 -4.98
N PRO A 258 -1.62 18.64 -5.23
CA PRO A 258 -0.26 18.59 -4.74
C PRO A 258 0.43 19.83 -5.33
N VAL A 259 0.70 20.82 -4.48
CA VAL A 259 1.47 21.98 -4.88
C VAL A 259 2.88 21.45 -5.03
N GLN A 260 3.17 20.93 -6.22
CA GLN A 260 4.51 20.58 -6.60
C GLN A 260 5.30 21.89 -6.57
N ARG A 261 6.10 22.08 -5.52
CA ARG A 261 7.02 23.21 -5.42
C ARG A 261 8.11 23.00 -6.48
N MET A 262 7.81 23.40 -7.71
CA MET A 262 8.79 23.39 -8.78
C MET A 262 9.75 24.55 -8.55
N VAL A 263 11.02 24.23 -8.34
CA VAL A 263 12.10 25.20 -8.50
C VAL A 263 12.32 25.39 -10.00
N LEU A 264 11.70 26.43 -10.57
CA LEU A 264 12.00 26.88 -11.92
C LEU A 264 13.30 27.69 -11.89
N ALA A 265 14.43 27.02 -12.09
CA ALA A 265 15.67 27.71 -12.42
C ALA A 265 15.63 28.17 -13.88
N LYS A 266 15.73 29.48 -14.11
CA LYS A 266 15.81 30.05 -15.45
C LYS A 266 17.24 29.86 -15.97
N TYR A 267 17.49 28.78 -16.71
CA TYR A 267 18.77 28.59 -17.37
C TYR A 267 18.87 29.53 -18.58
N LEU A 268 19.78 30.50 -18.51
CA LEU A 268 20.22 31.25 -19.70
C LEU A 268 21.19 30.36 -20.47
N TYR A 269 20.65 29.60 -21.42
CA TYR A 269 21.44 28.77 -22.30
C TYR A 269 22.03 29.64 -23.43
N TRP A 270 23.24 30.16 -23.22
CA TRP A 270 23.99 30.88 -24.26
C TRP A 270 25.14 29.98 -24.73
N TYR A 271 24.92 29.28 -25.84
CA TYR A 271 25.97 28.51 -26.49
C TYR A 271 26.03 28.84 -27.99
N GLN A 272 27.00 29.67 -28.36
CA GLN A 272 27.66 29.56 -29.66
C GLN A 272 28.82 28.57 -29.49
N ALA A 273 28.72 27.46 -30.21
CA ALA A 273 29.61 26.33 -30.11
C ALA A 273 31.02 26.61 -30.67
N ASP A 274 32.03 26.51 -29.80
CA ASP A 274 33.41 26.22 -30.21
C ASP A 274 33.90 24.99 -29.41
N PRO A 275 33.89 23.78 -30.01
CA PRO A 275 34.30 22.55 -29.33
C PRO A 275 35.82 22.43 -29.11
N ARG A 276 36.59 23.49 -29.41
CA ARG A 276 38.06 23.52 -29.23
C ARG A 276 38.50 24.33 -28.01
N ARG A 277 37.57 24.87 -27.23
CA ARG A 277 37.86 25.67 -26.03
C ARG A 277 37.49 24.89 -24.77
N ASP A 278 38.39 24.91 -23.80
CA ASP A 278 38.12 24.35 -22.47
C ASP A 278 36.94 25.08 -21.81
N VAL A 279 36.08 24.33 -21.13
CA VAL A 279 34.91 24.87 -20.41
C VAL A 279 35.41 25.73 -19.24
N PRO A 280 35.04 27.02 -19.15
CA PRO A 280 35.46 27.84 -18.03
C PRO A 280 34.78 27.38 -16.74
N VAL A 281 35.56 27.15 -15.68
CA VAL A 281 35.08 26.69 -14.35
C VAL A 281 34.60 27.85 -13.46
N SER A 282 34.35 29.03 -14.04
CA SER A 282 33.90 30.22 -13.32
C SER A 282 32.42 30.50 -13.62
N HIS A 283 31.75 31.20 -12.69
CA HIS A 283 30.42 31.83 -12.83
C HIS A 283 29.20 31.15 -12.15
N VAL A 284 29.39 30.34 -11.11
CA VAL A 284 28.30 30.05 -10.14
C VAL A 284 28.67 30.63 -8.79
N THR A 285 28.18 31.84 -8.53
CA THR A 285 28.30 32.52 -7.22
C THR A 285 26.93 32.68 -6.60
N GLY A 286 26.83 32.35 -5.31
CA GLY A 286 25.67 32.68 -4.49
C GLY A 286 25.51 34.20 -4.31
N PRO A 287 24.36 34.66 -3.78
CA PRO A 287 24.07 36.08 -3.54
C PRO A 287 25.06 36.79 -2.61
N ASP A 288 25.84 36.02 -1.84
CA ASP A 288 26.86 36.45 -0.87
C ASP A 288 28.30 36.42 -1.44
N GLY A 289 28.46 36.09 -2.72
CA GLY A 289 29.77 35.96 -3.36
C GLY A 289 30.49 34.63 -3.09
N SER A 290 29.84 33.67 -2.44
CA SER A 290 30.39 32.32 -2.25
C SER A 290 30.33 31.50 -3.54
N SER A 291 31.37 30.70 -3.83
CA SER A 291 31.37 29.73 -4.92
C SER A 291 30.89 28.38 -4.40
N SER A 292 29.82 27.82 -4.97
CA SER A 292 29.23 26.54 -4.55
C SER A 292 29.86 25.33 -5.23
N LEU A 293 31.09 25.44 -5.76
CA LEU A 293 31.83 24.32 -6.33
C LEU A 293 33.00 23.94 -5.43
N ALA A 294 32.68 23.50 -4.22
CA ALA A 294 33.51 22.54 -3.51
C ALA A 294 32.91 21.14 -3.76
N GLU A 295 33.69 20.31 -4.44
CA GLU A 295 33.44 18.88 -4.74
C GLU A 295 32.57 18.57 -5.97
N LEU A 296 33.16 18.71 -7.16
CA LEU A 296 32.75 17.95 -8.35
C LEU A 296 33.34 16.52 -8.31
N PRO A 297 32.55 15.47 -8.59
CA PRO A 297 33.00 14.09 -8.60
C PRO A 297 33.71 13.76 -9.92
N ALA A 298 34.97 14.14 -10.05
CA ALA A 298 35.77 13.70 -11.20
C ALA A 298 36.27 12.25 -11.08
N LYS A 299 35.95 11.53 -9.98
CA LYS A 299 36.31 10.11 -9.76
C LYS A 299 35.29 9.30 -8.94
N GLY A 300 34.03 9.73 -8.81
CA GLY A 300 33.03 9.07 -7.97
C GLY A 300 31.81 8.60 -8.74
N VAL A 301 31.37 7.35 -8.49
CA VAL A 301 30.09 6.82 -8.98
C VAL A 301 29.00 7.37 -8.06
N GLY A 302 28.20 8.32 -8.54
CA GLY A 302 27.12 8.99 -7.80
C GLY A 302 25.74 8.70 -8.41
N PRO A 303 24.65 8.86 -7.63
CA PRO A 303 23.46 8.00 -7.67
C PRO A 303 22.44 8.32 -8.77
N TRP A 304 22.87 8.95 -9.87
CA TRP A 304 21.96 9.40 -10.92
C TRP A 304 21.95 8.51 -12.17
N PHE A 305 22.76 7.44 -12.18
CA PHE A 305 22.61 6.33 -13.12
C PHE A 305 23.09 5.02 -12.49
N SER A 306 22.21 4.39 -11.70
CA SER A 306 22.01 2.94 -11.60
C SER A 306 20.87 2.66 -10.63
#